data_AF-A0A8T5KUL3-F1
#
_entry.id   AF-A0A8T5KUL3-F1
#
_cell.length_a   1.000
_cell.length_b   1.000
_cell.length_c   1.000
_cell.angle_alpha   90.00
_cell.angle_beta   90.00
_cell.angle_gamma   90.00
#
_symmetry.space_group_name_H-M   'P 1'
#
loop_
_entity.id
_entity.type
_entity.pdbx_description
1 polymer ?
#
loop_
_entity_poly.entity_id
_entity_poly.type
_entity_poly.pdbx_seq_one_letter_code
_entity_poly.pdbx_strand_id
1 'polypeptide(L)'
;MRSDGLLKVLYVVLIFLVGFIFGQVWDFYSGGGITGFAVDKPSDFLDNRNILIYPDKVVIKIAGAKLSSYDSTGSMLPTLGDGVNGISIEPESADEIEVGDIVSFWRGDDLIVHRVVEKGADEQGVYFVTKGDNSPVSDGKIRFEEIERVLVGVVY
;
A
#
# COMPACT_ATOMS: atom_id res chain seq x y z
N MET A 1 -40.35 -28.88 27.88
CA MET A 1 -40.68 -28.04 26.70
C MET A 1 -39.97 -26.68 26.64
N ARG A 2 -39.34 -26.15 27.71
CA ARG A 2 -38.60 -24.85 27.68
C ARG A 2 -37.10 -24.95 27.33
N SER A 3 -36.51 -26.14 27.43
CA SER A 3 -35.07 -26.40 27.20
C SER A 3 -34.67 -26.42 25.72
N ASP A 4 -35.56 -26.89 24.84
CA ASP A 4 -35.22 -27.13 23.43
C ASP A 4 -35.08 -25.83 22.64
N GLY A 5 -35.82 -24.78 23.04
CA GLY A 5 -35.66 -23.43 22.49
C GLY A 5 -34.32 -22.79 22.90
N LEU A 6 -33.94 -22.95 24.18
CA LEU A 6 -32.67 -22.44 24.70
C LEU A 6 -31.47 -23.12 24.01
N LEU A 7 -31.55 -24.44 23.82
CA LEU A 7 -30.50 -25.20 23.15
C LEU A 7 -30.32 -24.77 21.68
N LYS A 8 -31.41 -24.55 20.94
CA LYS A 8 -31.35 -24.04 19.56
C LYS A 8 -30.74 -22.64 19.48
N VAL A 9 -31.09 -21.75 20.40
CA VAL A 9 -30.50 -20.40 20.47
C VAL A 9 -29.00 -20.49 20.75
N LEU A 10 -28.58 -21.34 21.68
CA LEU A 10 -27.15 -21.58 21.96
C LEU A 10 -26.40 -22.12 20.74
N TYR A 11 -27.00 -23.02 19.97
CA TYR A 11 -26.40 -23.52 18.72
C TYR A 11 -26.22 -22.41 17.67
N VAL A 12 -27.21 -21.56 17.49
CA VAL A 12 -27.12 -20.44 16.53
C VAL A 12 -26.04 -19.44 16.96
N VAL A 13 -25.99 -19.12 18.25
CA VAL A 13 -24.94 -18.25 18.81
C VAL A 13 -23.55 -18.88 18.64
N LEU A 14 -23.42 -20.19 18.87
CA LEU A 14 -22.16 -20.90 18.68
C LEU A 14 -21.69 -20.86 17.23
N ILE A 15 -22.58 -21.13 16.26
CA ILE A 15 -22.25 -21.06 14.83
C ILE A 15 -21.83 -19.64 14.43
N PHE A 16 -22.53 -18.62 14.94
CA PHE A 16 -22.16 -17.23 14.71
C PHE A 16 -20.79 -16.90 15.29
N LEU A 17 -20.50 -17.32 16.53
CA LEU A 17 -19.21 -17.08 17.17
C LEU A 17 -18.06 -17.78 16.45
N VAL A 18 -18.27 -19.02 15.98
CA VAL A 18 -17.28 -19.74 15.19
C VAL A 18 -17.02 -19.02 13.87
N GLY A 19 -18.07 -18.61 13.14
CA GLY A 19 -17.94 -17.84 11.90
C GLY A 19 -17.27 -16.49 12.13
N PHE A 20 -17.60 -15.81 13.24
CA PHE A 20 -17.00 -14.52 13.61
C PHE A 20 -15.52 -14.67 13.93
N ILE A 21 -15.13 -15.66 14.76
CA ILE A 21 -13.73 -15.93 15.07
C ILE A 21 -12.96 -16.31 13.81
N PHE A 22 -13.55 -17.16 12.95
CA PHE A 22 -12.90 -17.54 11.68
C PHE A 22 -12.70 -16.34 10.76
N GLY A 23 -13.68 -15.43 10.70
CA GLY A 23 -13.55 -14.15 9.99
C GLY A 23 -12.41 -13.29 10.54
N GLN A 24 -12.31 -13.15 11.87
CA GLN A 24 -11.22 -12.40 12.50
C GLN A 24 -9.82 -13.01 12.25
N VAL A 25 -9.72 -14.35 12.27
CA VAL A 25 -8.47 -15.05 11.95
C VAL A 25 -8.11 -14.85 10.48
N TRP A 26 -9.08 -14.98 9.58
CA TRP A 26 -8.87 -14.72 8.17
C TRP A 26 -8.38 -13.29 7.93
N ASP A 27 -9.06 -12.30 8.53
CA ASP A 27 -8.74 -10.88 8.41
C ASP A 27 -7.28 -10.58 8.85
N PHE A 28 -6.84 -11.21 9.94
CA PHE A 28 -5.47 -11.11 10.45
C PHE A 28 -4.44 -11.67 9.45
N TYR A 29 -4.73 -12.81 8.82
CA TYR A 29 -3.83 -13.41 7.83
C TYR A 29 -3.85 -12.72 6.47
N SER A 30 -5.00 -12.18 6.05
CA SER A 30 -5.12 -11.48 4.77
C SER A 30 -4.70 -10.01 4.83
N GLY A 31 -4.49 -9.46 6.03
CA GLY A 31 -4.13 -8.05 6.20
C GLY A 31 -5.29 -7.08 5.92
N GLY A 32 -6.54 -7.52 6.13
CA GLY A 32 -7.72 -6.68 5.89
C GLY A 32 -9.02 -7.30 6.39
N GLY A 33 -9.88 -6.44 6.95
CA GLY A 33 -11.10 -6.83 7.64
C GLY A 33 -12.36 -6.91 6.77
N ILE A 34 -13.46 -7.39 7.36
CA ILE A 34 -14.84 -7.27 6.81
C ILE A 34 -15.22 -5.82 6.42
N THR A 35 -14.53 -4.81 6.95
CA THR A 35 -14.73 -3.38 6.69
C THR A 35 -13.85 -2.79 5.58
N GLY A 36 -13.08 -3.63 4.87
CA GLY A 36 -12.15 -3.20 3.82
C GLY A 36 -10.70 -3.10 4.31
N PHE A 37 -9.77 -3.18 3.35
CA PHE A 37 -8.34 -2.98 3.58
C PHE A 37 -8.10 -1.49 3.88
N ALA A 38 -7.81 -1.14 5.13
CA ALA A 38 -7.26 0.18 5.43
C ALA A 38 -5.85 0.21 4.86
N VAL A 39 -5.61 1.10 3.89
CA VAL A 39 -4.32 1.27 3.26
C VAL A 39 -3.55 2.37 4.00
N ASP A 40 -2.31 2.07 4.39
CA ASP A 40 -1.46 3.06 5.07
C ASP A 40 -1.17 4.25 4.15
N LYS A 41 -1.26 5.46 4.72
CA LYS A 41 -1.01 6.70 3.99
C LYS A 41 0.50 6.84 3.69
N PRO A 42 0.88 7.38 2.52
CA PRO A 42 2.27 7.71 2.25
C PRO A 42 2.85 8.75 3.22
N SER A 43 4.17 8.77 3.29
CA SER A 43 5.00 9.81 3.89
C SER A 43 4.89 11.12 3.11
N ASP A 44 5.15 12.22 3.80
CA ASP A 44 5.17 13.55 3.19
C ASP A 44 6.60 13.91 2.77
N PHE A 45 6.91 13.69 1.49
CA PHE A 45 8.18 14.05 0.87
C PHE A 45 8.22 15.50 0.37
N LEU A 46 7.09 16.23 0.42
CA LEU A 46 6.96 17.52 -0.24
C LEU A 46 6.48 18.61 0.73
N ASP A 47 7.44 19.39 1.24
CA ASP A 47 7.13 20.56 2.05
C ASP A 47 6.24 21.55 1.27
N ASN A 48 5.14 22.00 1.89
CA ASN A 48 4.21 22.97 1.31
C ASN A 48 4.87 24.26 0.78
N ARG A 49 6.02 24.67 1.34
CA ARG A 49 6.79 25.83 0.87
C ARG A 49 7.36 25.64 -0.55
N ASN A 50 7.47 24.39 -0.99
CA ASN A 50 7.92 24.02 -2.32
C ASN A 50 6.77 23.94 -3.34
N ILE A 51 5.51 24.11 -2.90
CA ILE A 51 4.34 24.15 -3.76
C ILE A 51 3.94 25.61 -3.96
N LEU A 52 4.23 26.14 -5.15
CA LEU A 52 3.90 27.51 -5.50
C LEU A 52 2.67 27.54 -6.40
N ILE A 53 1.65 28.27 -5.96
CA ILE A 53 0.40 28.42 -6.68
C ILE A 53 0.37 29.82 -7.31
N TYR A 54 0.19 29.85 -8.63
CA TYR A 54 0.01 31.05 -9.43
C TYR A 54 -1.38 31.02 -10.09
N PRO A 55 -1.88 32.16 -10.61
CA PRO A 55 -3.17 32.20 -11.29
C PRO A 55 -3.30 31.24 -12.49
N ASP A 56 -2.19 30.90 -13.14
CA ASP A 56 -2.14 30.13 -14.38
C ASP A 56 -1.42 28.78 -14.26
N LYS A 57 -0.76 28.50 -13.13
CA LYS A 57 0.04 27.29 -12.95
C LYS A 57 0.31 26.93 -11.50
N VAL A 58 0.65 25.67 -11.29
CA VAL A 58 1.24 25.16 -10.05
C VAL A 58 2.69 24.75 -10.34
N VAL A 59 3.62 25.19 -9.51
CA VAL A 59 5.04 24.83 -9.61
C VAL A 59 5.44 24.08 -8.35
N ILE A 60 5.83 22.81 -8.53
CA ILE A 60 6.35 21.97 -7.46
C ILE A 60 7.87 21.96 -7.57
N LYS A 61 8.55 22.50 -6.55
CA LYS A 61 10.01 22.55 -6.49
C LYS A 61 10.56 21.32 -5.80
N ILE A 62 11.01 20.35 -6.59
CA ILE A 62 11.64 19.14 -6.07
C ILE A 62 12.78 18.69 -6.97
N ALA A 63 13.93 18.37 -6.37
CA ALA A 63 15.11 17.93 -7.08
C ALA A 63 14.95 16.46 -7.52
N GLY A 64 15.52 16.10 -8.68
CA GLY A 64 15.50 14.70 -9.16
C GLY A 64 14.13 14.16 -9.57
N ALA A 65 13.12 15.04 -9.67
CA ALA A 65 11.75 14.66 -10.01
C ALA A 65 11.65 14.03 -11.39
N LYS A 66 10.92 12.92 -11.49
CA LYS A 66 10.55 12.27 -12.74
C LYS A 66 9.03 12.13 -12.80
N LEU A 67 8.49 12.45 -13.97
CA LEU A 67 7.10 12.19 -14.30
C LEU A 67 6.98 10.76 -14.83
N SER A 68 6.04 10.00 -14.26
CA SER A 68 5.78 8.61 -14.64
C SER A 68 4.31 8.44 -15.04
N SER A 69 4.09 7.67 -16.10
CA SER A 69 2.77 7.15 -16.48
C SER A 69 2.65 5.68 -16.05
N TYR A 70 1.43 5.22 -15.79
CA TYR A 70 1.17 3.86 -15.31
C TYR A 70 0.36 3.07 -16.33
N ASP A 71 0.69 1.78 -16.46
CA ASP A 71 -0.06 0.85 -17.29
C ASP A 71 -1.36 0.41 -16.61
N SER A 72 -2.32 -0.01 -17.44
CA SER A 72 -3.66 -0.45 -17.05
C SER A 72 -3.71 -1.87 -16.44
N THR A 73 -2.76 -2.23 -15.58
CA THR A 73 -2.74 -3.56 -14.95
C THR A 73 -3.82 -3.70 -13.88
N GLY A 74 -4.28 -2.58 -13.32
CA GLY A 74 -5.30 -2.51 -12.28
C GLY A 74 -4.82 -2.90 -10.88
N SER A 75 -3.53 -3.23 -10.69
CA SER A 75 -2.99 -3.68 -9.40
C SER A 75 -2.95 -2.57 -8.35
N MET A 76 -2.86 -1.31 -8.78
CA MET A 76 -2.81 -0.14 -7.92
C MET A 76 -4.12 0.65 -7.87
N LEU A 77 -5.21 0.14 -8.44
CA LEU A 77 -6.51 0.80 -8.31
C LEU A 77 -6.98 0.82 -6.84
N PRO A 78 -7.69 1.87 -6.39
CA PRO A 78 -8.07 3.07 -7.13
C PRO A 78 -6.97 4.16 -7.16
N THR A 79 -5.81 3.92 -6.54
CA THR A 79 -4.77 4.94 -6.34
C THR A 79 -4.04 5.33 -7.63
N LEU A 80 -3.62 4.35 -8.43
CA LEU A 80 -2.94 4.56 -9.72
C LEU A 80 -3.60 3.71 -10.81
N GLY A 81 -3.59 4.23 -12.04
CA GLY A 81 -4.12 3.57 -13.22
C GLY A 81 -3.98 4.47 -14.45
N ASP A 82 -4.70 4.12 -15.52
CA ASP A 82 -4.67 4.87 -16.77
C ASP A 82 -5.02 6.35 -16.59
N GLY A 83 -4.26 7.21 -17.26
CA GLY A 83 -4.45 8.66 -17.24
C GLY A 83 -3.87 9.36 -16.01
N VAL A 84 -3.45 8.60 -14.99
CA VAL A 84 -2.82 9.13 -13.78
C VAL A 84 -1.34 9.38 -14.02
N ASN A 85 -0.85 10.54 -13.62
CA ASN A 85 0.57 10.88 -13.67
C ASN A 85 1.16 10.93 -12.27
N GLY A 86 2.27 10.22 -12.07
CA GLY A 86 3.02 10.21 -10.82
C GLY A 86 4.23 11.13 -10.89
N ILE A 87 4.50 11.84 -9.80
CA ILE A 87 5.74 12.59 -9.58
C ILE A 87 6.56 11.77 -8.59
N SER A 88 7.77 11.38 -8.96
CA SER A 88 8.61 10.49 -8.15
C SER A 88 10.05 10.97 -8.06
N ILE A 89 10.72 10.63 -6.96
CA ILE A 89 12.13 10.95 -6.70
C ILE A 89 12.91 9.67 -6.41
N GLU A 90 14.22 9.74 -6.58
CA GLU A 90 15.13 8.69 -6.13
C GLU A 90 15.36 8.88 -4.62
N PRO A 91 15.05 7.88 -3.77
CA PRO A 91 15.31 7.98 -2.34
C PRO A 91 16.82 7.90 -2.06
N GLU A 92 17.32 8.68 -1.12
CA GLU A 92 18.75 8.71 -0.78
C GLU A 92 19.15 7.55 0.13
N SER A 93 18.20 7.02 0.91
CA SER A 93 18.44 5.90 1.82
C SER A 93 17.17 5.12 2.15
N ALA A 94 17.36 3.91 2.69
CA ALA A 94 16.26 3.07 3.19
C ALA A 94 15.49 3.70 4.35
N ASP A 95 16.10 4.67 5.05
CA ASP A 95 15.48 5.36 6.19
C ASP A 95 14.42 6.37 5.75
N GLU A 96 14.44 6.81 4.48
CA GLU A 96 13.43 7.73 3.94
C GLU A 96 12.12 7.04 3.56
N ILE A 97 12.16 5.72 3.36
CA ILE A 97 11.02 4.93 2.91
C ILE A 97 10.34 4.34 4.13
N GLU A 98 9.03 4.57 4.26
CA GLU A 98 8.23 4.08 5.36
C GLU A 98 7.03 3.24 4.89
N VAL A 99 6.39 2.55 5.84
CA VAL A 99 5.15 1.83 5.57
C VAL A 99 4.08 2.82 5.10
N GLY A 100 3.43 2.50 3.99
CA GLY A 100 2.46 3.35 3.30
C GLY A 100 2.99 4.04 2.05
N ASP A 101 4.32 4.13 1.87
CA ASP A 101 4.92 4.72 0.68
C ASP A 101 4.71 3.86 -0.56
N ILE A 102 4.59 4.51 -1.72
CA ILE A 102 4.50 3.82 -3.01
C ILE A 102 5.85 3.92 -3.70
N VAL A 103 6.45 2.77 -3.99
CA VAL A 103 7.78 2.68 -4.58
C VAL A 103 7.73 1.96 -5.91
N SER A 104 8.59 2.38 -6.85
CA SER A 104 8.91 1.62 -8.04
C SER A 104 10.19 0.81 -7.80
N PHE A 105 10.17 -0.49 -8.07
CA PHE A 105 11.31 -1.38 -7.86
C PHE A 105 11.45 -2.39 -9.00
N TRP A 106 12.68 -2.84 -9.23
CA TRP A 106 12.99 -3.83 -10.26
C TRP A 106 12.77 -5.24 -9.75
N ARG A 107 12.11 -6.07 -10.57
CA ARG A 107 12.01 -7.51 -10.38
C ARG A 107 12.37 -8.19 -11.69
N GLY A 108 13.60 -8.70 -11.76
CA GLY A 108 14.14 -9.14 -13.05
C GLY A 108 14.20 -7.95 -14.02
N ASP A 109 13.51 -8.07 -15.15
CA ASP A 109 13.46 -7.04 -16.20
C ASP A 109 12.21 -6.13 -16.11
N ASP A 110 11.34 -6.34 -15.11
CA ASP A 110 10.10 -5.59 -14.94
C ASP A 110 10.23 -4.52 -13.85
N LEU A 111 9.77 -3.30 -14.14
CA LEU A 111 9.63 -2.22 -13.16
C LEU A 111 8.22 -2.25 -12.56
N ILE A 112 8.11 -2.58 -11.28
CA ILE A 112 6.85 -2.75 -10.56
C ILE A 112 6.63 -1.54 -9.64
N VAL A 113 5.40 -1.03 -9.58
CA VAL A 113 5.03 0.09 -8.70
C VAL A 113 3.99 -0.39 -7.70
N HIS A 114 4.35 -0.51 -6.42
CA HIS A 114 3.44 -0.99 -5.37
C HIS A 114 3.70 -0.29 -4.04
N ARG A 115 2.77 -0.44 -3.09
CA ARG A 115 2.86 0.18 -1.76
C ARG A 115 3.64 -0.68 -0.79
N VAL A 116 4.50 -0.06 0.01
CA VAL A 116 5.17 -0.68 1.15
C VAL A 116 4.14 -0.97 2.24
N VAL A 117 3.98 -2.23 2.59
CA VAL A 117 3.09 -2.71 3.67
C VAL A 117 3.86 -3.19 4.89
N GLU A 118 5.18 -3.38 4.77
CA GLU A 118 6.05 -3.75 5.87
C GLU A 118 7.47 -3.20 5.63
N LYS A 119 8.13 -2.76 6.70
CA LYS A 119 9.54 -2.40 6.74
C LYS A 119 10.19 -3.13 7.92
N GLY A 120 11.33 -3.75 7.70
CA GLY A 120 12.04 -4.48 8.74
C GLY A 120 13.53 -4.61 8.45
N ALA A 121 14.23 -5.35 9.31
CA ALA A 121 15.64 -5.67 9.12
C ALA A 121 15.88 -7.16 9.36
N ASP A 122 16.78 -7.74 8.58
CA ASP A 122 17.30 -9.09 8.78
C ASP A 122 18.82 -9.12 8.54
N GLU A 123 19.41 -10.31 8.45
CA GLU A 123 20.86 -10.49 8.28
C GLU A 123 21.42 -9.84 7.01
N GLN A 124 20.56 -9.55 6.02
CA GLN A 124 20.94 -8.90 4.76
C GLN A 124 20.66 -7.39 4.77
N GLY A 125 20.25 -6.82 5.90
CA GLY A 125 19.95 -5.40 6.06
C GLY A 125 18.45 -5.09 6.05
N VAL A 126 18.11 -3.85 5.73
CA VAL A 126 16.73 -3.39 5.65
C VAL A 126 16.01 -4.10 4.51
N TYR A 127 14.75 -4.50 4.73
CA TYR A 127 13.86 -4.99 3.71
C TYR A 127 12.52 -4.27 3.75
N PHE A 128 11.84 -4.31 2.64
CA PHE A 128 10.47 -3.85 2.47
C PHE A 128 9.62 -4.99 1.92
N VAL A 129 8.36 -5.08 2.33
CA VAL A 129 7.37 -5.91 1.65
C VAL A 129 6.41 -4.97 0.95
N THR A 130 6.25 -5.15 -0.36
CA THR A 130 5.35 -4.35 -1.19
C THR A 130 4.11 -5.15 -1.57
N LYS A 131 3.05 -4.42 -1.91
CA LYS A 131 1.78 -4.97 -2.37
C LYS A 131 1.01 -3.94 -3.20
N GLY A 132 0.40 -4.37 -4.30
CA GLY A 132 -0.55 -3.54 -5.03
C GLY A 132 -1.80 -3.23 -4.20
N ASP A 133 -2.31 -2.00 -4.27
CA ASP A 133 -3.50 -1.58 -3.51
C ASP A 133 -4.75 -2.44 -3.81
N ASN A 134 -4.83 -3.02 -5.01
CA ASN A 134 -5.86 -3.96 -5.47
C ASN A 134 -5.33 -5.40 -5.66
N SER A 135 -4.22 -5.75 -5.03
CA SER A 135 -3.71 -7.13 -5.01
C SER A 135 -4.11 -7.82 -3.70
N PRO A 136 -4.43 -9.12 -3.69
CA PRO A 136 -4.56 -9.89 -2.45
C PRO A 136 -3.22 -10.44 -1.94
N VAL A 137 -2.18 -10.46 -2.79
CA VAL A 137 -0.89 -11.09 -2.49
C VAL A 137 0.22 -10.04 -2.49
N SER A 138 1.12 -10.12 -1.50
CA SER A 138 2.32 -9.28 -1.46
C SER A 138 3.37 -9.76 -2.45
N ASP A 139 4.27 -8.85 -2.81
CA ASP A 139 5.37 -9.13 -3.71
C ASP A 139 6.49 -9.93 -3.02
N GLY A 140 6.49 -10.02 -1.69
CA GLY A 140 7.59 -10.57 -0.90
C GLY A 140 8.63 -9.49 -0.53
N LYS A 141 9.73 -9.92 0.08
CA LYS A 141 10.79 -9.01 0.52
C LYS A 141 11.58 -8.46 -0.67
N ILE A 142 11.76 -7.16 -0.70
CA ILE A 142 12.67 -6.43 -1.59
C ILE A 142 13.70 -5.65 -0.78
N ARG A 143 14.85 -5.38 -1.38
CA ARG A 143 15.94 -4.61 -0.80
C ARG A 143 15.94 -3.17 -1.31
N PHE A 144 16.62 -2.31 -0.57
CA PHE A 144 16.75 -0.90 -0.96
C PHE A 144 17.39 -0.75 -2.34
N GLU A 145 18.36 -1.60 -2.70
CA GLU A 145 19.02 -1.51 -4.02
C GLU A 145 18.09 -1.90 -5.19
N GLU A 146 16.97 -2.57 -4.92
CA GLU A 146 15.97 -2.90 -5.92
C GLU A 146 15.00 -1.73 -6.16
N ILE A 147 14.92 -0.77 -5.23
CA ILE A 147 14.01 0.39 -5.32
C ILE A 147 14.63 1.46 -6.20
N GLU A 148 13.93 1.83 -7.27
CA GLU A 148 14.35 2.91 -8.17
C GLU A 148 13.84 4.28 -7.69
N ARG A 149 12.56 4.37 -7.28
CA ARG A 149 11.92 5.66 -6.93
C ARG A 149 10.82 5.52 -5.90
N VAL A 150 10.56 6.60 -5.19
CA VAL A 150 9.39 6.79 -4.33
C VAL A 150 8.45 7.83 -4.93
N LEU A 151 7.14 7.55 -4.90
CA LEU A 151 6.10 8.45 -5.36
C LEU A 151 5.83 9.54 -4.32
N VAL A 152 5.86 10.79 -4.75
CA VAL A 152 5.68 11.96 -3.87
C VAL A 152 4.44 12.79 -4.22
N GLY A 153 3.82 12.54 -5.37
CA GLY A 153 2.64 13.27 -5.81
C GLY A 153 1.93 12.57 -6.95
N VAL A 154 0.62 12.77 -7.03
CA VAL A 154 -0.24 12.21 -8.07
C VAL A 154 -1.08 13.32 -8.69
N VAL A 155 -1.17 13.31 -10.01
CA VAL A 155 -1.96 14.27 -10.81
C VAL A 155 -2.95 13.48 -11.66
N TYR A 156 -4.23 13.84 -11.55
CA TYR A 156 -5.37 13.27 -12.28
C TYR A 156 -5.89 14.26 -13.33
#